data_AF-A0A6P0L573-F1
#
_entry.id   AF-A0A6P0L573-F1
#
_cell.length_a   1.000
_cell.length_b   1.000
_cell.length_c   1.000
_cell.angle_alpha   90.00
_cell.angle_beta   90.00
_cell.angle_gamma   90.00
#
_symmetry.space_group_name_H-M   'P 1'
#
loop_
_entity.id
_entity.type
_entity.pdbx_description
1 polymer ?
#
loop_
_entity_poly.entity_id
_entity_poly.type
_entity_poly.pdbx_seq_one_letter_code
_entity_poly.pdbx_strand_id
1 'polypeptide(L)' 'MTGAAGGFGQELTRDLLRAGSRLILSDLEEVIVRKRAEVIWREVATGDVIPCLGADLSSREGCESLTPNTYT' A
#
# COMPACT_ATOMS: atom_id res chain seq x y z
N MET A 1 -4.65 -0.17 1.44
CA MET A 1 -4.93 1.07 0.71
C MET A 1 -4.43 0.91 -0.71
N THR A 2 -5.34 0.99 -1.66
CA THR A 2 -5.09 0.83 -3.10
C THR A 2 -4.84 2.21 -3.72
N GLY A 3 -4.05 2.29 -4.80
CA GLY A 3 -3.66 3.57 -5.40
C GLY A 3 -2.63 4.34 -4.55
N ALA A 4 -1.83 3.61 -3.76
CA ALA A 4 -0.91 4.17 -2.77
C ALA A 4 0.28 4.93 -3.39
N ALA A 5 0.63 4.67 -4.66
CA ALA A 5 1.67 5.39 -5.37
C ALA A 5 1.16 6.68 -6.05
N GLY A 6 -0.16 6.88 -6.15
CA GLY A 6 -0.74 8.13 -6.64
C GLY A 6 -0.54 9.30 -5.68
N GLY A 7 -0.57 10.54 -6.20
CA GLY A 7 -0.28 11.74 -5.40
C GLY A 7 -1.15 11.86 -4.13
N PHE A 8 -2.46 11.68 -4.25
CA PHE A 8 -3.36 11.66 -3.09
C PHE A 8 -3.13 10.45 -2.18
N GLY A 9 -2.93 9.26 -2.75
CA GLY A 9 -2.67 8.05 -1.98
C GLY A 9 -1.42 8.18 -1.10
N GLN A 10 -0.36 8.82 -1.60
CA GLN A 10 0.84 9.10 -0.82
C GLN A 10 0.56 10.02 0.37
N GLU A 11 -0.18 11.12 0.17
CA GLU A 11 -0.54 12.02 1.27
C GLU A 11 -1.41 11.32 2.33
N LEU A 12 -2.43 10.58 1.89
CA LEU A 12 -3.26 9.80 2.82
C LEU A 12 -2.44 8.73 3.55
N THR A 13 -1.47 8.08 2.89
CA THR A 13 -0.54 7.15 3.53
C THR A 13 0.20 7.83 4.69
N ARG A 14 0.75 9.02 4.45
CA ARG A 14 1.49 9.76 5.48
C ARG A 14 0.61 10.08 6.67
N ASP A 15 -0.60 10.56 6.43
CA ASP A 15 -1.52 10.94 7.51
C ASP A 15 -1.95 9.73 8.34
N LEU A 16 -2.22 8.58 7.70
CA LEU A 16 -2.53 7.34 8.40
C LEU A 16 -1.35 6.80 9.21
N LEU A 17 -0.13 6.83 8.66
CA LEU A 17 1.08 6.43 9.40
C LEU A 17 1.38 7.37 10.56
N ARG A 18 1.21 8.69 10.40
CA ARG A 18 1.31 9.69 11.48
C ARG A 18 0.30 9.43 12.60
N ALA A 19 -0.89 8.93 12.25
CA ALA A 19 -1.90 8.49 13.22
C ALA A 19 -1.58 7.13 13.87
N GLY A 20 -0.45 6.49 13.55
CA GLY A 20 -0.03 5.21 14.12
C GLY A 20 -0.66 3.99 13.46
N SER A 21 -1.27 4.15 12.28
CA SER A 21 -1.92 3.03 11.57
C SER A 21 -0.90 2.02 11.05
N ARG A 22 -1.35 0.78 10.89
CA ARG A 22 -0.62 -0.27 10.18
C ARG A 22 -1.28 -0.51 8.83
N LEU A 23 -0.53 -0.36 7.75
CA LEU A 23 -1.07 -0.31 6.39
C LEU A 23 -0.53 -1.45 5.52
N ILE A 24 -1.42 -1.96 4.68
CA ILE A 24 -1.06 -2.71 3.46
C ILE A 24 -1.19 -1.73 2.30
N LEU A 25 -0.14 -1.56 1.51
CA LEU A 25 -0.14 -0.64 0.36
C LEU A 25 -0.22 -1.45 -0.93
N SER A 26 -1.03 -0.99 -1.87
CA SER A 26 -1.05 -1.56 -3.21
C SER A 26 -1.23 -0.49 -4.29
N ASP A 27 -0.66 -0.79 -5.45
CA ASP A 27 -0.86 -0.06 -6.70
C ASP A 27 -0.63 -1.03 -7.88
N LEU A 28 -0.71 -0.54 -9.11
CA LEU A 28 -0.56 -1.37 -10.30
C LEU A 28 0.80 -2.09 -10.34
N GLU A 29 1.87 -1.40 -9.95
CA GLU A 29 3.23 -1.92 -9.98
C GLU A 29 3.85 -1.95 -8.57
N GLU A 30 4.19 -3.15 -8.09
CA GLU A 30 4.79 -3.37 -6.77
C GLU A 30 6.06 -2.53 -6.54
N VAL A 31 6.91 -2.46 -7.57
CA VAL A 31 8.18 -1.74 -7.52
C VAL A 31 7.97 -0.25 -7.27
N ILE A 32 6.91 0.34 -7.85
CA ILE A 32 6.61 1.76 -7.69
C ILE A 32 6.09 2.01 -6.27
N VAL A 33 5.10 1.23 -5.81
CA VAL A 33 4.55 1.41 -4.46
C VAL A 33 5.60 1.18 -3.38
N ARG A 34 6.50 0.21 -3.55
CA ARG A 34 7.61 -0.04 -2.62
C ARG A 34 8.57 1.15 -2.53
N LYS A 35 9.01 1.70 -3.67
CA LYS A 35 9.87 2.89 -3.69
C LYS A 35 9.22 4.09 -3.00
N ARG A 36 7.90 4.28 -3.17
CA ARG A 36 7.17 5.37 -2.50
C ARG A 36 7.04 5.13 -0.99
N ALA A 37 6.75 3.90 -0.58
CA ALA A 37 6.70 3.53 0.83
C ALA A 37 8.04 3.78 1.53
N GLU A 38 9.17 3.45 0.89
CA GLU A 38 10.52 3.71 1.42
C GLU A 38 10.80 5.20 1.65
N VAL A 39 10.34 6.07 0.75
CA VAL A 39 10.45 7.53 0.93
C VAL A 39 9.63 7.98 2.14
N ILE A 40 8.37 7.54 2.21
CA ILE A 40 7.46 7.90 3.31
C ILE A 40 7.98 7.42 4.67
N TRP A 41 8.59 6.23 4.73
CA TRP A 41 9.20 5.72 5.97
C TRP A 41 10.37 6.53 6.50
N ARG A 42 11.08 7.26 5.63
CA ARG A 42 12.11 8.20 6.08
C ARG A 42 11.51 9.49 6.65
N GLU A 43 10.25 9.78 6.32
CA GLU A 43 9.55 11.00 6.72
C GLU A 43 8.65 10.79 7.96
N VAL A 44 8.17 9.57 8.21
CA VAL A 44 7.21 9.26 9.27
C VAL A 44 7.76 8.17 10.20
N ALA A 45 7.91 8.50 11.49
CA ALA A 45 8.48 7.61 12.51
C ALA A 45 7.46 6.72 13.25
N THR A 46 6.18 6.82 12.89
CA THR A 46 5.06 6.13 13.53
C THR A 46 4.28 5.25 12.54
N GLY A 47 3.55 4.27 13.05
CA GLY A 47 2.82 3.31 12.22
C GLY A 47 3.75 2.30 11.54
N ASP A 48 3.17 1.43 10.73
CA ASP A 48 3.91 0.41 9.97
C ASP A 48 3.33 0.24 8.57
N VAL A 49 4.19 -0.12 7.61
CA VAL A 49 3.75 -0.72 6.33
C VAL A 49 4.13 -2.19 6.35
N ILE A 50 3.17 -3.09 6.15
CA ILE A 50 3.37 -4.52 6.35
C ILE A 50 3.72 -5.21 5.01
N PRO A 51 2.84 -5.21 3.98
CA PRO A 51 3.24 -5.47 2.60
C PRO A 51 3.00 -4.28 1.65
N CYS A 52 3.83 -4.22 0.61
CA CYS A 52 3.59 -3.46 -0.62
C CYS A 52 3.30 -4.46 -1.74
N LEU A 53 2.16 -4.32 -2.42
CA LEU A 53 1.65 -5.29 -3.40
C LEU A 53 1.39 -4.64 -4.75
N GLY A 54 1.76 -5.33 -5.84
CA GLY A 54 1.36 -4.99 -7.20
C GLY A 54 0.06 -5.72 -7.57
N ALA A 55 -0.98 -5.00 -7.98
CA ALA A 55 -2.23 -5.62 -8.45
C ALA A 55 -3.01 -4.70 -9.39
N ASP A 56 -3.50 -5.27 -10.50
CA ASP A 56 -4.47 -4.61 -11.38
C ASP A 56 -5.90 -4.88 -10.91
N LEU A 57 -6.44 -3.91 -10.16
CA LEU A 57 -7.80 -3.99 -9.61
C LEU A 57 -8.91 -3.71 -10.62
N SER A 58 -8.56 -3.40 -11.87
CA SER A 58 -9.55 -3.40 -12.96
C SER A 58 -9.91 -4.82 -13.41
N SER A 59 -9.07 -5.80 -13.06
CA SER A 59 -9.27 -7.21 -13.34
C SER A 59 -9.77 -7.98 -12.12
N ARG A 60 -10.56 -9.02 -12.35
CA ARG A 60 -10.97 -9.98 -11.31
C ARG A 60 -9.75 -10.64 -10.67
N GLU A 61 -8.82 -11.11 -11.49
CA GLU A 61 -7.62 -11.82 -11.06
C GLU A 61 -6.75 -10.94 -10.15
N GLY A 62 -6.55 -9.66 -10.50
CA GLY A 62 -5.82 -8.72 -9.65
C GLY A 62 -6.58 -8.33 -8.37
N CYS A 63 -7.91 -8.33 -8.38
CA CYS A 63 -8.67 -8.21 -7.13
C CYS A 63 -8.46 -9.42 -6.21
N GLU A 64 -8.53 -10.63 -6.77
CA GLU A 64 -8.38 -11.89 -6.04
C GLU A 64 -6.95 -12.10 -5.54
N SER A 65 -5.93 -11.58 -6.24
CA SER A 65 -4.53 -11.66 -5.81
C SER A 65 -4.21 -10.87 -4.54
N LEU A 66 -5.02 -9.85 -4.21
CA LEU A 66 -4.88 -9.08 -2.96
C LEU A 66 -5.51 -9.77 -1.74
N THR A 67 -6.38 -10.77 -1.96
CA THR A 67 -6.98 -11.54 -0.88
C THR A 67 -6.14 -12.77 -0.61
N PRO A 68 -5.57 -12.95 0.60
CA PRO A 68 -4.90 -14.20 0.92
C PRO A 68 -5.95 -15.34 0.92
N ASN A 69 -5.60 -16.49 0.35
CA ASN A 69 -6.34 -17.75 0.54
C ASN A 69 -6.29 -18.10 2.05
N THR A 70 -7.21 -17.57 2.85
CA THR A 70 -7.24 -17.82 4.32
C THR A 70 -8.60 -18.29 4.80
N TYR A 71 -9.33 -19.01 3.94
CA TYR A 71 -10.43 -19.87 4.38
C TYR A 71 -10.38 -21.19 3.60
N THR A 72 -9.46 -22.07 3.97
CA THR A 72 -9.55 -23.51 3.68
C THR A 72 -9.02 -24.27 4.88
#